data_AF-A0A356X269-F1
#
_entry.id   AF-A0A356X269-F1
#
_cell.length_a   1.000
_cell.length_b   1.000
_cell.length_c   1.000
_cell.angle_alpha   90.00
_cell.angle_beta   90.00
_cell.angle_gamma   90.00
#
_symmetry.space_group_name_H-M   'P 1'
#
loop_
_entity.id
_entity.type
_entity.pdbx_description
1 polymer ?
#
loop_
_entity_poly.entity_id
_entity_poly.type
_entity_poly.pdbx_seq_one_letter_code
_entity_poly.pdbx_strand_id
1 'polypeptide(L)' 'MSKFNFQVKANPKAKDQSVESQKVIRKFLQKWKKSGLLKELRDRQYPVTRGQKARKKKMAGKRRTQRRLKKK' A
#
# COMPACT_ATOMS: atom_id res chain seq x y z
N MET A 1 3.02 -6.18 -19.60
CA MET A 1 2.55 -5.10 -18.70
C MET A 1 3.13 -5.31 -17.31
N SER A 2 3.88 -4.34 -16.76
CA SER A 2 4.40 -4.44 -15.39
C SER A 2 3.24 -4.53 -14.38
N LYS A 3 3.29 -5.53 -13.50
CA LYS A 3 2.31 -5.77 -12.43
C LYS A 3 2.18 -4.59 -11.44
N PHE A 4 3.14 -3.65 -11.44
CA PHE A 4 3.18 -2.52 -10.52
C PHE A 4 3.54 -1.20 -11.24
N ASN A 5 2.64 -0.21 -11.20
CA ASN A 5 2.85 1.12 -11.79
C ASN A 5 3.30 2.13 -10.71
N PHE A 6 4.60 2.42 -10.67
CA PHE A 6 5.23 3.36 -9.74
C PHE A 6 5.48 4.76 -10.30
N GLN A 7 5.09 5.02 -11.54
CA GLN A 7 5.42 6.28 -12.19
C GLN A 7 4.75 7.46 -11.44
N VAL A 8 5.55 8.38 -10.91
CA VAL A 8 5.09 9.65 -10.33
C VAL A 8 5.82 10.75 -11.05
N LYS A 9 5.07 11.68 -11.66
CA LYS A 9 5.63 12.84 -12.36
C LYS A 9 5.61 14.05 -11.43
N ALA A 10 6.73 14.76 -11.35
CA ALA A 10 6.82 16.05 -10.69
C ALA A 10 6.26 17.15 -11.61
N ASN A 11 5.69 18.20 -11.04
CA ASN A 11 5.34 19.39 -11.80
C ASN A 11 6.57 20.30 -11.97
N PRO A 12 7.11 20.47 -13.20
CA PRO A 12 8.29 21.29 -13.42
C PRO A 12 8.06 22.79 -13.16
N LYS A 13 6.80 23.26 -13.17
CA LYS A 13 6.43 24.65 -12.92
C LYS A 13 6.08 24.95 -11.46
N ALA A 14 6.42 24.05 -10.53
CA ALA A 14 6.12 24.26 -9.12
C ALA A 14 6.93 25.44 -8.56
N LYS A 15 6.22 26.40 -7.94
CA LYS A 15 6.82 27.61 -7.33
C LYS A 15 7.70 27.28 -6.12
N ASP A 16 7.37 26.21 -5.39
CA ASP A 16 8.14 25.68 -4.27
C ASP A 16 8.46 24.20 -4.53
N GLN A 17 9.74 23.95 -4.79
CA GLN A 17 10.27 22.62 -5.11
C GLN A 17 10.28 21.68 -3.90
N SER A 18 10.37 22.20 -2.67
CA SER A 18 10.32 21.40 -1.44
C SER A 18 8.93 20.81 -1.24
N VAL A 19 7.89 21.66 -1.38
CA VAL A 19 6.49 21.23 -1.28
C VAL A 19 6.12 20.25 -2.39
N GLU A 20 6.58 20.47 -3.62
CA GLU A 20 6.32 19.54 -4.73
C GLU A 20 7.03 18.19 -4.51
N SER A 21 8.27 18.20 -4.03
CA SER A 21 9.00 16.98 -3.66
C SER A 21 8.26 16.17 -2.61
N GLN A 22 7.73 16.81 -1.57
CA GLN A 22 6.91 16.14 -0.56
C GLN A 22 5.62 15.54 -1.15
N LYS A 23 4.96 16.23 -2.09
CA LYS A 23 3.78 15.70 -2.78
C LYS A 23 4.10 14.49 -3.63
N VAL A 24 5.22 14.52 -4.35
CA VAL A 24 5.72 13.39 -5.15
C VAL A 24 6.02 12.18 -4.26
N ILE A 25 6.73 12.38 -3.15
CA ILE A 25 7.01 11.34 -2.16
C ILE A 25 5.71 10.73 -1.61
N ARG A 26 4.74 11.56 -1.22
CA ARG A 26 3.43 11.09 -0.73
C ARG A 26 2.70 10.24 -1.78
N LYS A 27 2.66 10.68 -3.03
CA LYS A 27 2.05 9.93 -4.15
C LYS A 27 2.75 8.59 -4.37
N PHE A 28 4.09 8.59 -4.34
CA PHE A 28 4.88 7.37 -4.46
C PHE A 28 4.59 6.39 -3.32
N LEU A 29 4.64 6.85 -2.07
CA LEU A 29 4.35 6.02 -0.89
C LEU A 29 2.93 5.45 -0.92
N GLN A 30 1.96 6.21 -1.43
CA GLN A 30 0.60 5.72 -1.60
C GLN A 30 0.52 4.61 -2.67
N LYS A 31 1.22 4.76 -3.81
CA LYS A 31 1.33 3.72 -4.84
C LYS A 31 2.06 2.48 -4.32
N TRP A 32 3.14 2.67 -3.57
CA TRP A 32 3.88 1.61 -2.86
C TRP A 32 3.04 0.84 -1.85
N LYS A 33 2.21 1.53 -1.09
CA LYS A 33 1.29 0.86 -0.17
C LYS A 33 0.18 0.11 -0.91
N LYS A 34 -0.34 0.67 -2.01
CA LYS A 34 -1.40 0.07 -2.83
C LYS A 34 -0.92 -1.15 -3.62
N SER A 35 0.34 -1.16 -4.07
CA SER A 35 0.92 -2.29 -4.80
C SER A 35 0.89 -3.59 -3.98
N GLY A 36 0.94 -3.49 -2.65
CA GLY A 36 0.93 -4.64 -1.75
C GLY A 36 2.25 -5.42 -1.74
N LEU A 37 3.28 -4.96 -2.47
CA LEU A 37 4.59 -5.59 -2.59
C LEU A 37 5.23 -5.88 -1.23
N LEU A 38 5.27 -4.88 -0.35
CA LEU A 38 5.84 -5.04 0.99
C LEU A 38 5.09 -6.11 1.81
N LYS A 39 3.76 -6.18 1.66
CA LYS A 39 2.95 -7.20 2.34
C LYS A 39 3.21 -8.58 1.74
N GLU A 40 3.32 -8.69 0.43
CA GLU A 40 3.62 -9.94 -0.26
C GLU A 40 5.00 -10.50 0.14
N LEU A 41 6.02 -9.64 0.18
CA LEU A 41 7.36 -10.01 0.64
C LEU A 41 7.34 -10.53 2.09
N ARG A 42 6.68 -9.82 3.00
CA ARG A 42 6.52 -10.26 4.41
C ARG A 42 5.69 -11.53 4.54
N ASP A 43 4.66 -11.71 3.71
CA ASP A 43 3.82 -12.90 3.72
C ASP A 43 4.57 -14.14 3.19
N ARG A 44 5.62 -13.95 2.38
CA ARG A 44 6.48 -14.99 1.82
C ARG A 44 7.76 -15.27 2.64
N GLN A 45 8.13 -14.37 3.55
CA GLN A 45 9.38 -14.47 4.32
C GLN A 45 9.51 -15.77 5.11
N TYR A 46 8.40 -16.32 5.59
CA TYR A 46 8.38 -17.57 6.35
C TYR A 46 7.28 -18.50 5.81
N PRO A 47 7.51 -19.82 5.83
CA PRO A 47 6.46 -20.78 5.51
C PRO A 47 5.31 -20.66 6.52
N VAL A 48 4.08 -20.70 6.01
CA VAL A 48 2.84 -20.56 6.80
C VAL A 48 1.89 -21.68 6.44
N THR A 49 1.30 -22.31 7.45
CA THR A 49 0.34 -23.40 7.25
C THR A 49 -0.97 -22.90 6.66
N ARG A 50 -1.77 -23.81 6.06
CA ARG A 50 -3.09 -23.46 5.51
C ARG A 50 -3.99 -22.84 6.58
N GLY A 51 -3.96 -23.35 7.81
CA GLY A 51 -4.72 -22.81 8.94
C GLY A 51 -4.29 -21.40 9.36
N GLN A 52 -2.98 -21.11 9.36
CA GLN A 52 -2.48 -19.76 9.62
C GLN A 52 -2.89 -18.78 8.52
N LYS A 53 -2.84 -19.19 7.24
CA LYS A 53 -3.32 -18.38 6.11
C LYS A 53 -4.80 -18.04 6.24
N ALA A 54 -5.64 -19.03 6.60
CA ALA A 54 -7.07 -18.83 6.81
C ALA A 54 -7.37 -17.85 7.96
N ARG A 55 -6.70 -18.03 9.12
CA ARG A 55 -6.82 -17.11 10.27
C ARG A 55 -6.43 -15.68 9.91
N LYS A 56 -5.29 -15.51 9.20
CA LYS A 56 -4.82 -14.19 8.74
C LYS A 56 -5.81 -13.53 7.77
N LYS A 57 -6.41 -14.30 6.85
CA LYS A 57 -7.45 -13.81 5.93
C LYS A 57 -8.70 -13.35 6.68
N LYS A 58 -9.21 -14.15 7.62
CA LYS A 58 -10.38 -13.83 8.45
C LYS A 58 -10.14 -12.54 9.26
N MET A 59 -8.98 -12.45 9.93
CA MET A 59 -8.60 -11.27 10.71
C MET A 59 -8.47 -10.01 9.84
N ALA A 60 -7.84 -10.12 8.66
CA ALA A 60 -7.73 -9.00 7.73
C ALA A 60 -9.10 -8.52 7.23
N GLY A 61 -10.02 -9.45 6.93
CA GLY A 61 -11.41 -9.16 6.57
C GLY A 61 -12.13 -8.40 7.67
N LYS A 62 -12.13 -8.93 8.90
CA LYS A 62 -12.75 -8.28 10.08
C LYS A 62 -12.24 -6.85 10.28
N ARG A 63 -10.92 -6.64 10.21
CA ARG A 63 -10.31 -5.30 10.35
C ARG A 63 -10.75 -4.33 9.26
N ARG A 64 -10.89 -4.77 8.01
CA ARG A 64 -11.38 -3.92 6.91
C ARG A 64 -12.85 -3.53 7.12
N THR A 65 -13.69 -4.48 7.50
CA THR A 65 -15.11 -4.23 7.77
C THR A 65 -15.29 -3.25 8.92
N GLN A 66 -14.60 -3.45 10.04
CA GLN A 66 -14.65 -2.53 11.20
C GLN A 66 -14.22 -1.10 10.84
N ARG A 67 -13.15 -0.95 10.05
CA ARG A 67 -12.72 0.37 9.55
C ARG A 67 -13.76 1.03 8.65
N ARG A 68 -14.52 0.24 7.88
CA ARG A 68 -15.61 0.76 7.04
C ARG A 68 -16.80 1.20 7.88
N LEU A 69 -17.15 0.42 8.91
CA LEU A 69 -18.25 0.73 9.81
C LEU A 69 -17.96 1.97 10.67
N LYS A 70 -16.74 2.12 11.22
CA LYS A 70 -16.35 3.30 12.00
C LYS A 70 -16.33 4.61 11.19
N LYS A 71 -16.25 4.51 9.86
CA LYS A 71 -16.23 5.67 8.95
C LYS A 71 -17.64 6.10 8.50
N LYS A 72 -18.64 5.24 8.72
CA LYS A 72 -20.05 5.61 8.61
C LYS A 72 -20.49 6.22 9.93
#